data_AF-A0A1X7DDF4-F1
#
_entry.id   AF-A0A1X7DDF4-F1
#
_cell.length_a   1.000
_cell.length_b   1.000
_cell.length_c   1.000
_cell.angle_alpha   90.00
_cell.angle_beta   90.00
_cell.angle_gamma   90.00
#
_symmetry.space_group_name_H-M   'P 1'
#
loop_
_entity.id
_entity.type
_entity.pdbx_description
1 polymer ?
#
loop_
_entity_poly.entity_id
_entity_poly.type
_entity_poly.pdbx_seq_one_letter_code
_entity_poly.pdbx_strand_id
1 'polypeptide(L)' 'MSVSDAEKQRQAETLGHLAMLAKAAERDLKARGDQTGLTRLREDVRRSAIKTIGVDVEGLRLTANGLGR' A
#
# COMPACT_ATOMS: atom_id res chain seq x y z
N MET A 1 -2.38 10.29 -23.19
CA MET A 1 -2.32 8.86 -23.59
C MET A 1 -3.09 8.05 -22.56
N SER A 2 -4.12 7.31 -22.99
CA SER A 2 -4.84 6.40 -22.10
C SER A 2 -3.95 5.20 -21.76
N VAL A 3 -3.83 4.86 -20.47
CA VAL A 3 -3.12 3.66 -20.02
C VAL A 3 -3.82 2.43 -20.60
N SER A 4 -3.05 1.52 -21.21
CA SER A 4 -3.60 0.27 -21.77
C SER A 4 -4.08 -0.67 -20.65
N ASP A 5 -5.05 -1.55 -20.93
CA ASP A 5 -5.54 -2.48 -19.91
C ASP A 5 -4.46 -3.45 -19.42
N ALA A 6 -3.54 -3.86 -20.30
CA ALA A 6 -2.38 -4.66 -19.93
C ALA A 6 -1.45 -3.93 -18.93
N GLU A 7 -1.32 -2.61 -19.08
CA GLU A 7 -0.49 -1.79 -18.21
C GLU A 7 -1.18 -1.52 -16.86
N LYS A 8 -2.50 -1.35 -16.86
CA LYS A 8 -3.31 -1.32 -15.63
C LYS A 8 -3.18 -2.64 -14.85
N GLN A 9 -3.30 -3.77 -15.55
CA GLN A 9 -3.17 -5.11 -14.95
C GLN A 9 -1.79 -5.30 -14.32
N ARG A 10 -0.72 -4.97 -15.06
CA ARG A 10 0.65 -5.04 -14.57
C ARG A 10 0.85 -4.17 -13.33
N GLN A 11 0.31 -2.94 -13.33
CA GLN A 11 0.39 -2.05 -12.16
C GLN A 11 -0.38 -2.64 -10.97
N ALA A 12 -1.58 -3.16 -11.18
CA ALA A 12 -2.37 -3.78 -10.12
C ALA A 12 -1.66 -4.98 -9.48
N GLU A 13 -1.07 -5.87 -10.29
CA GLU A 13 -0.30 -7.01 -9.82
C GLU A 13 0.95 -6.60 -9.03
N THR A 14 1.68 -5.59 -9.55
CA THR A 14 2.87 -5.04 -8.88
C THR A 14 2.51 -4.45 -7.52
N LEU A 15 1.45 -3.63 -7.46
CA LEU A 15 0.98 -3.03 -6.21
C LEU A 15 0.46 -4.09 -5.24
N GLY A 16 -0.23 -5.12 -5.75
CA GLY A 16 -0.68 -6.26 -4.95
C GLY A 16 0.49 -7.02 -4.33
N HIS A 17 1.55 -7.28 -5.11
CA HIS A 17 2.77 -7.91 -4.61
C HIS A 17 3.46 -7.08 -3.51
N LEU A 18 3.62 -5.78 -3.74
CA LEU A 18 4.20 -4.86 -2.75
C LEU A 18 3.37 -4.78 -1.48
N ALA A 19 2.03 -4.79 -1.58
CA ALA A 19 1.14 -4.81 -0.43
C ALA A 19 1.31 -6.07 0.41
N MET A 20 1.50 -7.24 -0.22
CA MET A 20 1.78 -8.49 0.50
C MET A 20 3.12 -8.42 1.26
N LEU A 21 4.17 -7.92 0.63
CA LEU A 21 5.48 -7.73 1.28
C LEU A 21 5.40 -6.74 2.45
N ALA A 22 4.73 -5.61 2.26
CA ALA A 22 4.52 -4.64 3.33
C ALA A 22 3.73 -5.24 4.51
N LYS A 23 2.74 -6.10 4.25
CA LYS A 23 2.02 -6.81 5.32
C LYS A 23 2.86 -7.86 6.04
N ALA A 24 3.74 -8.56 5.34
CA ALA A 24 4.69 -9.46 5.97
C ALA A 24 5.65 -8.69 6.90
N ALA A 25 6.21 -7.58 6.42
CA ALA A 25 7.08 -6.70 7.21
C ALA A 25 6.34 -6.09 8.43
N GLU A 26 5.09 -5.63 8.25
CA GLU A 26 4.28 -5.10 9.35
C GLU A 26 4.08 -6.15 10.46
N ARG A 27 3.82 -7.42 10.09
CA ARG A 27 3.65 -8.50 11.07
C ARG A 27 4.93 -8.78 11.84
N ASP A 28 6.07 -8.84 11.16
CA ASP A 28 7.37 -9.06 11.79
C ASP A 28 7.75 -7.93 12.75
N LEU A 29 7.59 -6.67 12.33
CA LEU A 29 7.86 -5.50 13.17
C LEU A 29 6.94 -5.46 14.40
N LYS A 30 5.66 -5.80 14.25
CA LYS A 30 4.72 -5.94 15.39
C LYS A 30 5.15 -7.03 16.35
N ALA A 31 5.55 -8.20 15.83
CA ALA A 31 6.00 -9.32 16.66
C ALA A 31 7.25 -8.97 17.47
N ARG A 32 8.13 -8.11 16.93
CA ARG A 32 9.33 -7.60 17.61
C ARG A 32 9.06 -6.41 18.53
N GLY A 33 7.85 -5.84 18.53
CA GLY A 33 7.53 -4.62 19.26
C GLY A 33 8.19 -3.35 18.69
N ASP A 34 8.70 -3.38 17.45
CA ASP A 34 9.40 -2.25 16.84
C ASP A 34 8.42 -1.20 16.28
N GLN A 35 7.99 -0.29 17.15
CA GLN A 35 7.08 0.80 16.80
C GLN A 35 7.70 1.83 15.85
N THR A 36 9.02 2.04 15.92
CA THR A 36 9.72 2.97 15.04
C THR A 36 9.74 2.44 13.61
N GLY A 37 10.09 1.16 13.44
CA GLY A 37 10.03 0.47 12.16
C GLY A 37 8.62 0.46 11.58
N LEU A 38 7.59 0.21 12.40
CA LEU A 38 6.19 0.25 11.96
C LEU A 38 5.78 1.63 11.44
N THR A 39 6.18 2.69 12.14
CA THR A 39 5.87 4.06 11.74
C THR A 39 6.53 4.40 10.40
N ARG A 40 7.81 4.05 10.24
CA ARG A 40 8.55 4.25 8.99
C ARG A 40 7.93 3.48 7.83
N LEU A 41 7.62 2.19 8.02
CA LEU A 41 6.99 1.36 6.99
C LEU A 41 5.67 1.96 6.51
N ARG A 42 4.80 2.40 7.44
CA ARG A 42 3.50 3.00 7.09
C ARG A 42 3.68 4.27 6.26
N GLU A 43 4.62 5.10 6.65
CA GLU A 43 4.91 6.36 5.99
C GLU A 43 5.54 6.15 4.60
N ASP A 44 6.43 5.17 4.44
CA ASP A 44 7.00 4.81 3.14
C ASP A 44 5.94 4.26 2.17
N VAL A 45 5.01 3.42 2.67
CA VAL A 45 3.87 2.93 1.89
C VAL A 45 2.97 4.10 1.48
N ARG A 46 2.67 5.04 2.39
CA ARG A 46 1.86 6.23 2.10
C ARG A 46 2.50 7.06 0.99
N ARG A 47 3.79 7.42 1.12
CA ARG A 47 4.52 8.20 0.11
C ARG A 47 4.57 7.48 -1.24
N SER A 48 4.75 6.17 -1.23
CA SER A 48 4.76 5.36 -2.45
C SER A 48 3.39 5.39 -3.14
N ALA A 49 2.29 5.24 -2.39
CA ALA A 49 0.94 5.33 -2.94
C ALA A 49 0.64 6.71 -3.55
N ILE A 50 1.01 7.80 -2.85
CA ILE A 50 0.85 9.16 -3.37
C ILE A 50 1.65 9.34 -4.67
N LYS A 51 2.90 8.87 -4.71
CA LYS A 51 3.77 9.01 -5.89
C LYS A 51 3.30 8.19 -7.09
N THR A 52 2.82 6.97 -6.86
CA THR A 52 2.52 6.03 -7.95
C THR A 52 1.10 6.20 -8.48
N ILE A 53 0.11 6.44 -7.62
CA ILE A 53 -1.30 6.48 -8.00
C ILE A 53 -2.02 7.77 -7.58
N GLY A 54 -1.32 8.74 -6.97
CA GLY A 54 -1.91 10.01 -6.55
C GLY A 54 -2.87 9.90 -5.36
N VAL A 55 -2.89 8.78 -4.65
CA VAL A 55 -3.82 8.52 -3.55
C VAL A 55 -3.10 8.60 -2.21
N ASP A 56 -3.61 9.44 -1.33
CA ASP A 56 -3.26 9.40 0.08
C ASP A 56 -4.07 8.30 0.78
N VAL A 57 -3.37 7.24 1.19
CA VAL A 57 -3.97 6.05 1.80
C VAL A 57 -4.14 6.18 3.31
N GLU A 58 -3.72 7.29 3.91
CA GLU A 58 -3.95 7.53 5.33
C GLU A 58 -5.45 7.56 5.66
N GLY A 59 -5.83 6.77 6.67
CA GLY A 59 -7.23 6.65 7.11
C GLY A 59 -8.13 5.87 6.16
N LEU A 60 -7.64 5.40 5.01
CA LEU A 60 -8.46 4.58 4.11
C LEU A 60 -8.70 3.19 4.69
N ARG A 61 -9.94 2.73 4.57
CA ARG A 61 -10.40 1.40 4.93
C ARG A 61 -11.02 0.74 3.70
N LEU A 62 -10.77 -0.55 3.55
CA LEU A 62 -11.52 -1.35 2.60
C LEU A 62 -12.91 -1.62 3.17
N THR A 63 -13.93 -1.15 2.46
CA THR A 63 -15.35 -1.36 2.75
C THR A 63 -15.96 -2.28 1.70
N ALA A 64 -17.21 -2.69 1.91
CA ALA A 64 -17.97 -3.45 0.90
C ALA A 64 -18.09 -2.72 -0.44
N ASN A 65 -17.96 -1.38 -0.45
CA ASN A 65 -18.07 -0.54 -1.65
C ASN A 65 -16.69 -0.11 -2.19
N GLY A 66 -15.60 -0.74 -1.73
CA GLY A 66 -14.24 -0.36 -2.07
C GLY A 66 -13.58 0.52 -1.00
N LEU A 67 -12.61 1.35 -1.39
CA LEU A 67 -11.86 2.20 -0.45
C LEU A 67 -12.71 3.39 0.01
N GLY A 68 -12.87 3.53 1.34
CA GLY A 68 -13.55 4.65 1.99
C GLY A 68 -12.74 5.15 3.19
N ARG A 69 -13.19 6.24 3.84
CA ARG A 69 -12.64 6.73 5.10
C ARG A 69 -13.49 6.26 6.27
#